data_AF-A0A947W7A3-F1
#
_entry.id   AF-A0A947W7A3-F1
#
_cell.length_a   1.000
_cell.length_b   1.000
_cell.length_c   1.000
_cell.angle_alpha   90.00
_cell.angle_beta   90.00
_cell.angle_gamma   90.00
#
_symmetry.space_group_name_H-M   'P 1'
#
loop_
_entity.id
_entity.type
_entity.pdbx_description
1 polymer ?
#
loop_
_entity_poly.entity_id
_entity_poly.type
_entity_poly.pdbx_seq_one_letter_code
_entity_poly.pdbx_strand_id
1 'polypeptide(L)'
;MELTDNEKRDIIKYLEAGKPLPDKYRFLLFGDKNEVELVWNGKTDEVTNVVLPFQVIEQVDEPRSEKEVKIQTGLFDEGGRQIGGWVNKLIWGDNKLILSSLKNGPLREEIEKQGGIKLIYIDPPFDVGADFSMDIKIGDEKFTKQPSVLEELAYRDTWGKGADSFIAMI
;
A
#
# COMPACT_ATOMS: atom_id res chain seq x y z
N MET A 1 -11.17 30.19 14.81
CA MET A 1 -11.69 29.50 16.00
C MET A 1 -12.69 30.43 16.66
N GLU A 2 -13.98 30.28 16.35
CA GLU A 2 -15.05 31.11 16.91
C GLU A 2 -15.76 30.33 18.02
N LEU A 3 -15.14 30.27 19.20
CA LEU A 3 -15.77 29.70 20.40
C LEU A 3 -16.35 30.81 21.26
N THR A 4 -17.56 30.62 21.73
CA THR A 4 -18.15 31.45 22.79
C THR A 4 -17.42 31.25 24.13
N ASP A 5 -17.52 32.21 25.04
CA ASP A 5 -16.85 32.11 26.34
C ASP A 5 -17.41 30.99 27.23
N ASN A 6 -18.66 30.56 26.98
CA ASN A 6 -19.24 29.40 27.65
C ASN A 6 -18.63 28.10 27.12
N GLU A 7 -18.44 27.98 25.81
CA GLU A 7 -17.82 26.79 25.20
C GLU A 7 -16.37 26.64 25.63
N LYS A 8 -15.62 27.74 25.72
CA LYS A 8 -14.25 27.73 26.27
C LYS A 8 -14.23 27.21 27.71
N ARG A 9 -15.14 27.69 28.56
CA ARG A 9 -15.25 27.24 29.97
C ARG A 9 -15.60 25.76 30.07
N ASP A 10 -16.53 25.28 29.25
CA ASP A 10 -16.90 23.87 29.23
C ASP A 10 -15.72 22.99 28.79
N ILE A 11 -15.01 23.35 27.70
CA ILE A 11 -13.84 22.61 27.22
C ILE A 11 -12.78 22.50 28.31
N ILE A 12 -12.45 23.61 28.98
CA ILE A 12 -11.47 23.64 30.07
C ILE A 12 -11.88 22.67 31.19
N LYS A 13 -13.16 22.66 31.58
CA LYS A 13 -13.67 21.76 32.62
C LYS A 13 -13.52 20.29 32.27
N TYR A 14 -13.71 19.90 31.00
CA TYR A 14 -13.48 18.53 30.54
C TYR A 14 -12.00 18.16 30.60
N LEU A 15 -11.12 19.07 30.14
CA LEU A 15 -9.67 18.87 30.15
C LEU A 15 -9.12 18.74 31.58
N GLU A 16 -9.54 19.62 32.49
CA GLU A 16 -9.14 19.57 33.92
C GLU A 16 -9.64 18.30 34.62
N ALA A 17 -10.81 17.80 34.23
CA ALA A 17 -11.36 16.55 34.75
C ALA A 17 -10.76 15.29 34.11
N GLY A 18 -9.85 15.43 33.14
CA GLY A 18 -9.27 14.32 32.39
C GLY A 18 -10.31 13.54 31.58
N LYS A 19 -11.43 14.17 31.22
CA LYS A 19 -12.53 13.54 30.48
C LYS A 19 -12.40 13.82 28.98
N PRO A 20 -12.84 12.89 28.11
CA PRO A 20 -12.87 13.14 26.68
C PRO A 20 -13.81 14.31 26.36
N LEU A 21 -13.42 15.10 25.35
CA LEU A 21 -14.24 16.20 24.86
C LEU A 21 -15.46 15.67 24.09
N PRO A 22 -16.66 16.25 24.28
CA PRO A 22 -17.82 15.93 23.46
C PRO A 22 -17.61 16.24 21.97
N ASP A 23 -18.15 15.40 21.08
CA ASP A 23 -17.98 15.47 19.61
C ASP A 23 -18.36 16.83 19.00
N LYS A 24 -19.31 17.54 19.60
CA LYS A 24 -19.73 18.89 19.16
C LYS A 24 -18.57 19.89 19.09
N TYR A 25 -17.52 19.69 19.89
CA TYR A 25 -16.35 20.57 19.89
C TYR A 25 -15.35 20.25 18.79
N ARG A 26 -15.39 19.07 18.16
CA ARG A 26 -14.47 18.69 17.07
C ARG A 26 -14.49 19.74 15.96
N PHE A 27 -15.68 20.09 15.47
CA PHE A 27 -15.87 21.05 14.37
C PHE A 27 -15.71 22.53 14.79
N LEU A 28 -15.78 22.82 16.09
CA LEU A 28 -15.59 24.19 16.60
C LEU A 28 -14.10 24.49 16.88
N LEU A 29 -13.34 23.46 17.26
CA LEU A 29 -11.92 23.54 17.58
C LEU A 29 -11.07 23.53 16.31
N PHE A 30 -11.42 22.66 15.35
CA PHE A 30 -10.70 22.48 14.10
C PHE A 30 -11.54 23.11 12.99
N GLY A 31 -11.01 24.16 12.34
CA GLY A 31 -11.74 25.03 11.41
C GLY A 31 -12.16 24.38 10.09
N ASP A 32 -12.10 23.06 10.01
CA ASP A 32 -12.47 22.28 8.83
C ASP A 32 -13.99 22.17 8.78
N LYS A 33 -14.54 22.47 7.60
CA LYS A 33 -15.97 22.45 7.31
C LYS A 33 -16.51 21.02 7.52
N ASN A 34 -17.83 20.90 7.62
CA ASN A 34 -18.56 19.63 7.65
C ASN A 34 -18.23 18.78 6.42
N GLU A 35 -17.11 18.06 6.48
CA GLU A 35 -16.67 17.09 5.49
C GLU A 35 -16.86 15.70 6.08
N VAL A 36 -17.32 14.78 5.25
CA VAL A 36 -17.45 13.38 5.66
C VAL A 36 -16.04 12.81 5.75
N GLU A 37 -15.60 12.52 6.96
CA GLU A 37 -14.27 11.97 7.23
C GLU A 37 -14.36 10.53 7.74
N LEU A 38 -13.57 9.63 7.16
CA LEU A 38 -13.34 8.30 7.72
C LEU A 38 -12.26 8.40 8.82
N VAL A 39 -12.60 8.01 10.05
CA VAL A 39 -11.71 8.05 11.21
C VAL A 39 -11.54 6.64 11.77
N TRP A 40 -10.30 6.27 12.12
CA TRP A 40 -9.96 5.01 12.76
C TRP A 40 -8.86 5.23 13.81
N ASN A 41 -8.68 4.27 14.72
CA ASN A 41 -7.65 4.38 15.74
C ASN A 41 -6.25 4.32 15.13
N GLY A 42 -5.41 5.32 15.44
CA GLY A 42 -4.05 5.40 14.92
C GLY A 42 -3.94 6.03 13.53
N LYS A 43 -5.03 6.60 12.98
CA LYS A 43 -4.97 7.46 11.79
C LYS A 43 -3.94 8.57 12.01
N THR A 44 -3.04 8.74 11.03
CA THR A 44 -1.99 9.75 11.04
C THR A 44 -1.91 10.42 9.68
N ASP A 45 -1.57 11.71 9.67
CA ASP A 45 -1.30 12.49 8.45
C ASP A 45 0.20 12.43 8.08
N GLU A 46 0.99 11.66 8.82
CA GLU A 46 2.43 11.50 8.57
C GLU A 46 2.69 10.75 7.26
N VAL A 47 3.24 11.45 6.28
CA VAL A 47 3.68 10.87 5.01
C VAL A 47 5.18 10.54 5.09
N THR A 48 5.53 9.30 4.79
CA THR A 48 6.94 8.89 4.69
C THR A 48 7.62 9.54 3.48
N ASN A 49 8.71 10.27 3.72
CA ASN A 49 9.51 10.98 2.71
C ASN A 49 10.98 10.51 2.69
N VAL A 50 11.20 9.22 2.96
CA VAL A 50 12.54 8.62 2.97
C VAL A 50 12.97 8.35 1.53
N VAL A 51 14.22 8.70 1.21
CA VAL A 51 14.85 8.37 -0.07
C VAL A 51 15.95 7.34 0.18
N LEU A 52 15.76 6.14 -0.34
CA LEU A 52 16.73 5.05 -0.30
C LEU A 52 17.34 4.85 -1.68
N PRO A 53 18.62 4.44 -1.75
CA PRO A 53 19.21 3.99 -3.01
C PRO A 53 18.55 2.68 -3.45
N PHE A 54 18.19 2.59 -4.72
CA PHE A 54 17.69 1.34 -5.30
C PHE A 54 18.87 0.41 -5.60
N GLN A 55 18.81 -0.80 -5.08
CA GLN A 55 19.64 -1.88 -5.60
C GLN A 55 18.92 -2.45 -6.83
N VAL A 56 19.49 -2.21 -8.02
CA VAL A 56 19.01 -2.84 -9.25
C VAL A 56 19.55 -4.27 -9.25
N ILE A 57 18.67 -5.23 -8.96
CA ILE A 57 19.02 -6.66 -8.89
C ILE A 57 18.98 -7.29 -10.29
N GLU A 58 18.02 -6.88 -11.11
CA GLU A 58 17.85 -7.38 -12.47
C GLU A 58 17.29 -6.27 -13.38
N GLN A 59 17.83 -6.20 -14.59
CA GLN A 59 17.33 -5.35 -15.66
C GLN A 59 16.67 -6.26 -16.69
N VAL A 60 15.35 -6.16 -16.81
CA VAL A 60 14.58 -6.98 -17.75
C VAL A 60 14.42 -6.18 -19.05
N ASP A 61 15.10 -6.65 -20.09
CA ASP A 61 15.01 -6.06 -21.43
C ASP A 61 13.58 -6.20 -22.00
N GLU A 62 13.20 -5.33 -22.93
CA GLU A 62 11.91 -5.43 -23.62
C GLU A 62 11.76 -6.79 -24.35
N PRO A 63 10.53 -7.33 -24.48
CA PRO A 63 10.28 -8.50 -25.31
C PRO A 63 10.78 -8.24 -26.74
N ARG A 64 11.64 -9.11 -27.27
CA ARG A 64 12.12 -9.02 -28.66
C ARG A 64 10.92 -8.92 -29.60
N SER A 65 10.86 -7.87 -30.43
CA SER A 65 9.87 -7.82 -31.50
C SER A 65 10.10 -9.00 -32.46
N GLU A 66 9.05 -9.75 -32.82
CA GLU A 66 9.12 -10.93 -33.71
C GLU A 66 9.56 -10.63 -35.17
N LYS A 67 10.13 -9.45 -35.44
CA LYS A 67 10.59 -9.09 -36.79
C LYS A 67 11.94 -9.72 -37.08
N GLU A 68 11.86 -10.82 -37.82
CA GLU A 68 12.91 -11.53 -38.55
C GLU A 68 14.19 -11.80 -37.75
N VAL A 69 14.28 -13.03 -37.24
CA VAL A 69 15.55 -13.67 -36.90
C VAL A 69 16.38 -13.76 -38.18
N LYS A 70 17.11 -12.70 -38.50
CA LYS A 70 18.20 -12.79 -39.46
C LYS A 70 19.21 -13.75 -38.87
N ILE A 71 19.37 -14.89 -39.53
CA ILE A 71 20.32 -15.95 -39.22
C ILE A 71 21.67 -15.30 -38.87
N GLN A 72 21.97 -15.17 -37.58
CA GLN A 72 23.22 -14.57 -37.10
C GLN A 72 24.32 -15.61 -37.21
N THR A 73 25.24 -15.35 -38.14
CA THR A 73 26.52 -16.05 -38.32
C THR A 73 27.55 -15.58 -37.28
N GLY A 74 27.33 -15.89 -36.00
CA GLY A 74 28.31 -15.62 -34.93
C GLY A 74 27.97 -16.33 -33.61
N LEU A 75 28.95 -16.95 -32.98
CA LEU A 75 28.83 -17.70 -31.71
C LEU A 75 28.67 -16.82 -30.46
N PHE A 76 28.58 -15.50 -30.63
CA PHE A 76 28.37 -14.53 -29.55
C PHE A 76 27.26 -13.55 -29.98
N ASP A 77 26.08 -13.71 -29.39
CA ASP A 77 24.94 -12.80 -29.59
C ASP A 77 25.05 -11.62 -28.60
N GLU A 78 25.64 -10.52 -29.05
CA GLU A 78 25.61 -9.24 -28.32
C GLU A 78 24.29 -8.47 -28.55
N GLY A 79 23.37 -8.99 -29.37
CA GLY A 79 22.17 -8.29 -29.84
C GLY A 79 20.96 -8.29 -28.89
N GLY A 80 21.13 -8.75 -27.64
CA GLY A 80 20.03 -8.94 -26.70
C GLY A 80 19.92 -7.93 -25.57
N ARG A 81 21.01 -7.27 -25.17
CA ARG A 81 20.98 -6.33 -24.03
C ARG A 81 20.64 -4.93 -24.51
N GLN A 82 19.62 -4.31 -23.92
CA GLN A 82 19.38 -2.90 -24.14
C GLN A 82 20.52 -2.10 -23.47
N ILE A 83 21.46 -1.60 -24.28
CA ILE A 83 22.70 -0.95 -23.84
C ILE A 83 22.43 0.41 -23.17
N GLY A 84 21.21 0.97 -23.29
CA GLY A 84 20.81 2.18 -22.58
C GLY A 84 19.34 2.58 -22.77
N GLY A 85 18.86 3.48 -21.92
CA GLY A 85 17.49 4.01 -21.93
C GLY A 85 16.59 3.43 -20.83
N TRP A 86 15.30 3.74 -20.92
CA TRP A 86 14.29 3.22 -19.99
C TRP A 86 14.08 1.72 -20.21
N VAL A 87 13.92 0.99 -19.11
CA VAL A 87 13.81 -0.47 -19.07
C VAL A 87 12.86 -0.88 -17.96
N ASN A 88 12.33 -2.10 -18.05
CA ASN A 88 11.52 -2.66 -17.00
C ASN A 88 12.38 -2.90 -15.74
N LYS A 89 11.89 -2.46 -14.59
CA LYS A 89 12.61 -2.56 -13.30
C LYS A 89 11.84 -3.46 -12.34
N LEU A 90 12.49 -4.50 -11.84
CA LEU A 90 12.03 -5.28 -10.69
C LEU A 90 12.74 -4.76 -9.44
N ILE A 91 11.97 -4.23 -8.48
CA ILE A 91 12.49 -3.64 -7.25
C ILE A 91 12.05 -4.51 -6.07
N TRP A 92 12.99 -4.98 -5.27
CA TRP A 92 12.73 -5.81 -4.09
C TRP A 92 12.89 -4.98 -2.81
N GLY A 93 11.91 -5.09 -1.90
CA GLY A 93 11.92 -4.41 -0.60
C GLY A 93 10.51 -4.04 -0.10
N ASP A 94 10.48 -3.28 0.99
CA ASP A 94 9.25 -2.73 1.56
C ASP A 94 8.60 -1.69 0.60
N ASN A 95 7.34 -1.90 0.26
CA ASN A 95 6.63 -1.08 -0.72
C ASN A 95 6.49 0.38 -0.30
N LYS A 96 6.28 0.69 0.99
CA LYS A 96 6.15 2.06 1.51
C LYS A 96 7.43 2.85 1.27
N LEU A 97 8.58 2.23 1.59
CA LEU A 97 9.89 2.87 1.41
C LEU A 97 10.26 3.00 -0.07
N ILE A 98 9.96 1.99 -0.89
CA ILE A 98 10.15 2.03 -2.34
C ILE A 98 9.34 3.16 -2.96
N LEU A 99 8.03 3.25 -2.68
CA LEU A 99 7.16 4.28 -3.23
C LEU A 99 7.60 5.69 -2.79
N SER A 100 8.01 5.85 -1.53
CA SER A 100 8.60 7.11 -1.03
C SER A 100 9.85 7.51 -1.82
N SER A 101 10.72 6.53 -2.10
CA SER A 101 11.96 6.74 -2.87
C SER A 101 11.70 6.98 -4.36
N LEU A 102 10.68 6.37 -4.95
CA LEU A 102 10.29 6.62 -6.35
C LEU A 102 9.71 8.03 -6.52
N LYS A 103 8.97 8.52 -5.52
CA LYS A 103 8.35 9.84 -5.51
C LYS A 103 9.34 10.97 -5.22
N ASN A 104 10.31 10.73 -4.33
CA ASN A 104 11.20 11.78 -3.82
C ASN A 104 12.67 11.62 -4.24
N GLY A 105 13.04 10.48 -4.83
CA GLY A 105 14.41 10.13 -5.16
C GLY A 105 14.78 10.29 -6.64
N PRO A 106 15.95 9.78 -7.04
CA PRO A 106 16.55 10.06 -8.35
C PRO A 106 15.78 9.45 -9.53
N LEU A 107 15.06 8.34 -9.32
CA LEU A 107 14.24 7.74 -10.38
C LEU A 107 13.04 8.60 -10.77
N ARG A 108 12.62 9.56 -9.94
CA ARG A 108 11.49 10.45 -10.23
C ARG A 108 11.69 11.18 -11.56
N GLU A 109 12.85 11.80 -11.76
CA GLU A 109 13.14 12.56 -12.97
C GLU A 109 13.15 11.65 -14.21
N GLU A 110 13.63 10.42 -14.08
CA GLU A 110 13.62 9.44 -15.16
C GLU A 110 12.18 9.04 -15.52
N ILE A 111 11.34 8.77 -14.52
CA ILE A 111 9.90 8.48 -14.69
C ILE A 111 9.20 9.65 -15.39
N GLU A 112 9.42 10.89 -14.94
CA GLU A 112 8.81 12.08 -15.52
C GLU A 112 9.26 12.30 -16.97
N LYS A 113 10.55 12.10 -17.28
CA LYS A 113 11.09 12.15 -18.66
C LYS A 113 10.48 11.11 -19.59
N GLN A 114 10.03 9.97 -19.07
CA GLN A 114 9.34 8.92 -19.82
C GLN A 114 7.81 9.10 -19.88
N GLY A 115 7.30 10.24 -19.41
CA GLY A 115 5.87 10.56 -19.46
C GLY A 115 5.07 10.14 -18.23
N GLY A 116 5.74 9.81 -17.12
CA GLY A 116 5.11 9.56 -15.83
C GLY A 116 4.48 8.17 -15.67
N ILE A 117 3.87 7.95 -14.51
CA ILE A 117 3.12 6.72 -14.21
C ILE A 117 1.72 6.83 -14.80
N LYS A 118 1.35 5.87 -15.66
CA LYS A 118 0.03 5.85 -16.34
C LYS A 118 -1.00 4.94 -15.67
N LEU A 119 -0.53 3.86 -15.05
CA LEU A 119 -1.36 2.83 -14.44
C LEU A 119 -0.63 2.26 -13.22
N ILE A 120 -1.37 2.07 -12.13
CA ILE A 120 -0.92 1.33 -10.96
C ILE A 120 -1.93 0.20 -10.78
N TYR A 121 -1.44 -1.03 -10.74
CA TYR A 121 -2.21 -2.21 -10.38
C TYR A 121 -1.59 -2.79 -9.10
N ILE A 122 -2.44 -3.02 -8.10
CA ILE A 122 -2.07 -3.68 -6.85
C ILE A 122 -3.13 -4.72 -6.49
N ASP A 123 -2.69 -5.79 -5.86
CA ASP A 123 -3.53 -6.84 -5.29
C ASP A 123 -3.11 -7.01 -3.83
N PRO A 124 -3.52 -6.08 -2.93
CA PRO A 124 -3.16 -6.14 -1.53
C PRO A 124 -3.86 -7.34 -0.84
N PRO A 125 -3.40 -7.76 0.35
CA PRO A 125 -4.10 -8.76 1.15
C PRO A 125 -5.55 -8.33 1.37
N PHE A 126 -6.50 -9.27 1.32
CA PHE A 126 -7.91 -8.95 1.51
C PHE A 126 -8.33 -9.10 2.97
N ASP A 127 -9.12 -8.15 3.49
CA ASP A 127 -9.82 -8.26 4.77
C ASP A 127 -11.08 -9.12 4.61
N VAL A 128 -10.88 -10.42 4.38
CA VAL A 128 -11.97 -11.37 4.13
C VAL A 128 -12.63 -11.89 5.39
N GLY A 129 -12.02 -11.68 6.57
CA GLY A 129 -12.50 -12.20 7.85
C GLY A 129 -12.84 -13.71 7.83
N ALA A 130 -12.32 -14.44 6.84
CA ALA A 130 -12.91 -15.69 6.41
C ALA A 130 -12.21 -16.89 7.06
N ASP A 131 -13.03 -17.77 7.62
CA ASP A 131 -12.66 -19.14 7.93
C ASP A 131 -12.63 -19.92 6.61
N PHE A 132 -11.43 -20.25 6.11
CA PHE A 132 -11.23 -21.06 4.90
C PHE A 132 -11.35 -22.55 5.16
N SER A 133 -11.84 -22.95 6.33
CA SER A 133 -12.23 -24.33 6.55
C SER A 133 -13.49 -24.65 5.76
N MET A 134 -13.47 -25.82 5.10
CA MET A 134 -14.61 -26.28 4.32
C MET A 134 -14.94 -27.72 4.71
N ASP A 135 -16.17 -27.93 5.14
CA ASP A 135 -16.69 -29.28 5.37
C ASP A 135 -17.00 -29.96 4.04
N ILE A 136 -16.20 -30.98 3.72
CA ILE A 136 -16.36 -31.82 2.54
C ILE A 136 -17.00 -33.14 2.98
N LYS A 137 -18.11 -33.52 2.36
CA LYS A 137 -18.72 -34.85 2.54
C LYS A 137 -18.18 -35.81 1.49
N ILE A 138 -17.64 -36.94 1.93
CA ILE A 138 -17.21 -38.04 1.05
C ILE A 138 -17.95 -39.30 1.52
N GLY A 139 -18.99 -39.69 0.77
CA GLY A 139 -19.88 -40.78 1.19
C GLY A 139 -20.60 -40.45 2.51
N ASP A 140 -20.50 -41.36 3.49
CA ASP A 140 -21.07 -41.18 4.84
C ASP A 140 -20.12 -40.44 5.81
N GLU A 141 -18.91 -40.11 5.39
CA GLU A 141 -17.92 -39.42 6.22
C GLU A 141 -17.89 -37.91 5.95
N LYS A 142 -17.64 -37.13 7.01
CA LYS A 142 -17.37 -35.69 6.93
C LYS A 142 -15.88 -35.44 7.18
N PHE A 143 -15.24 -34.73 6.27
CA PHE A 143 -13.86 -34.28 6.40
C PHE A 143 -13.82 -32.75 6.34
N THR A 144 -13.25 -32.11 7.35
CA THR A 144 -13.04 -30.66 7.35
C THR A 144 -11.67 -30.37 6.75
N LYS A 145 -11.66 -29.78 5.54
CA LYS A 145 -10.43 -29.28 4.91
C LYS A 145 -9.97 -28.07 5.71
N GLN A 146 -8.79 -28.17 6.30
CA GLN A 146 -8.13 -27.04 6.95
C GLN A 146 -7.55 -26.09 5.89
N PRO A 147 -7.39 -24.79 6.21
CA PRO A 147 -6.66 -23.86 5.36
C PRO A 147 -5.25 -24.39 5.05
N SER A 148 -4.82 -24.25 3.80
CA SER A 148 -3.42 -24.50 3.42
C SER A 148 -2.52 -23.35 3.88
N VAL A 149 -1.22 -23.60 3.99
CA VAL A 149 -0.23 -22.57 4.40
C VAL A 149 -0.28 -21.33 3.49
N LEU A 150 -0.52 -21.51 2.19
CA LEU A 150 -0.62 -20.40 1.25
C LEU A 150 -1.90 -19.59 1.50
N GLU A 151 -3.02 -20.24 1.78
CA GLU A 151 -4.29 -19.57 2.12
C GLU A 151 -4.20 -18.87 3.49
N GLU A 152 -3.51 -19.46 4.47
CA GLU A 152 -3.24 -18.77 5.73
C GLU A 152 -2.38 -17.52 5.53
N LEU A 153 -1.33 -17.58 4.70
CA LEU A 153 -0.49 -16.42 4.43
C LEU A 153 -1.23 -15.32 3.64
N ALA A 154 -2.08 -15.70 2.69
CA ALA A 154 -2.79 -14.75 1.83
C ALA A 154 -4.05 -14.17 2.46
N TYR A 155 -4.74 -14.93 3.30
CA TYR A 155 -6.09 -14.60 3.74
C TYR A 155 -6.34 -14.70 5.25
N ARG A 156 -5.37 -15.21 6.03
CA ARG A 156 -5.52 -15.12 7.48
C ARG A 156 -5.36 -13.67 7.88
N ASP A 157 -6.40 -13.14 8.51
CA ASP A 157 -6.30 -11.86 9.18
C ASP A 157 -5.22 -11.96 10.27
N THR A 158 -4.07 -11.35 10.00
CA THR A 158 -2.97 -11.21 10.96
C THR A 158 -3.08 -9.89 11.74
N TRP A 159 -4.06 -9.07 11.39
CA TRP A 159 -4.25 -7.72 11.88
C TRP A 159 -5.12 -7.75 13.13
N GLY A 160 -4.49 -7.96 14.28
CA GLY A 160 -5.17 -8.15 15.58
C GLY A 160 -6.04 -6.99 16.09
N LYS A 161 -6.28 -5.93 15.31
CA LYS A 161 -7.21 -4.82 15.61
C LYS A 161 -8.36 -4.69 14.59
N GLY A 162 -8.58 -5.69 13.74
CA GLY A 162 -9.66 -5.70 12.75
C GLY A 162 -9.52 -4.59 11.69
N ALA A 163 -10.63 -3.98 11.30
CA ALA A 163 -10.69 -2.99 10.22
C ALA A 163 -9.74 -1.79 10.41
N ASP A 164 -9.55 -1.32 11.66
CA ASP A 164 -8.64 -0.21 11.96
C ASP A 164 -7.19 -0.52 11.57
N SER A 165 -6.75 -1.77 11.77
CA SER A 165 -5.40 -2.20 11.39
C SER A 165 -5.23 -2.45 9.90
N PHE A 166 -6.30 -2.90 9.22
CA PHE A 166 -6.27 -3.04 7.77
C PHE A 166 -6.14 -1.67 7.07
N ILE A 167 -6.94 -0.68 7.49
CA ILE A 167 -6.89 0.68 6.93
C ILE A 167 -5.55 1.36 7.27
N ALA A 168 -4.94 1.05 8.41
CA ALA A 168 -3.61 1.59 8.75
C ALA A 168 -2.46 0.97 7.93
N MET A 169 -2.65 -0.19 7.30
CA MET A 169 -1.65 -0.86 6.48
C MET A 169 -1.63 -0.36 5.03
N ILE A 170 -2.82 -0.13 4.45
CA ILE A 170 -3.01 0.40 3.09
C ILE A 170 -2.47 1.84 2.98
#